data_AF-A0AAT9FKW7-F1
#
_entry.id   AF-A0AAT9FKW7-F1
#
_cell.length_a   1.000
_cell.length_b   1.000
_cell.length_c   1.000
_cell.angle_alpha   90.00
_cell.angle_beta   90.00
_cell.angle_gamma   90.00
#
_symmetry.space_group_name_H-M   'P 1'
#
loop_
_entity.id
_entity.type
_entity.pdbx_description
1 polymer ?
#
loop_
_entity_poly.entity_id
_entity_poly.type
_entity_poly.pdbx_seq_one_letter_code
_entity_poly.pdbx_strand_id
1 'polypeptide(L)'
;MPFPKYHVLENHDMDKGSKADIQKLWGINKRYYDFDLNGWKFIVVDMNNIKKDGQYIPYANANFYVNGSMRSWPDPEQLEWLDETLEKTNLPVLIYTHQPFAPPSAATSTTTGTVRSPALTIFVLTVLLISGKMASLGHTRMHFLPLWKSRAAG
;
A
#
# COMPACT_ATOMS: atom_id res chain seq x y z
N MET A 1 -25.32 2.14 -5.72
CA MET A 1 -25.63 1.26 -4.58
C MET A 1 -24.88 1.78 -3.35
N PRO A 2 -25.50 1.86 -2.16
CA PRO A 2 -24.80 2.30 -0.95
C PRO A 2 -24.04 1.11 -0.34
N PHE A 3 -22.86 0.83 -0.88
CA PHE A 3 -21.88 -0.04 -0.22
C PHE A 3 -20.77 0.81 0.40
N PRO A 4 -20.20 0.40 1.54
CA PRO A 4 -19.00 1.03 2.08
C PRO A 4 -17.92 1.10 1.00
N LYS A 5 -17.28 2.27 0.87
CA LYS A 5 -16.19 2.50 -0.07
C LYS A 5 -14.89 2.64 0.69
N TYR A 6 -13.89 1.88 0.27
CA TYR A 6 -12.53 1.96 0.78
C TYR A 6 -11.64 2.48 -0.34
N HIS A 7 -10.96 3.59 -0.05
CA HIS A 7 -10.11 4.30 -1.00
C HIS A 7 -8.65 3.94 -0.79
N VAL A 8 -7.95 3.73 -1.90
CA VAL A 8 -6.49 3.57 -1.97
C VAL A 8 -5.98 4.77 -2.75
N LEU A 9 -5.04 5.53 -2.18
CA LEU A 9 -4.49 6.69 -2.87
C LEU A 9 -3.58 6.27 -4.02
N GLU A 10 -3.79 6.89 -5.17
CA GLU A 10 -3.01 6.76 -6.40
C GLU A 10 -2.12 8.00 -6.61
N ASN A 11 -1.03 7.92 -7.36
CA ASN A 11 -0.13 9.07 -7.50
C ASN A 11 -0.76 10.26 -8.20
N HIS A 12 -1.55 10.07 -9.27
CA HIS A 12 -2.24 11.16 -9.97
C HIS A 12 -3.37 11.81 -9.16
N ASP A 13 -3.81 11.22 -8.05
CA ASP A 13 -4.63 11.95 -7.08
C ASP A 13 -3.89 13.22 -6.60
N MET A 14 -2.55 13.17 -6.52
CA MET A 14 -1.69 14.28 -6.12
C MET A 14 -1.15 15.09 -7.31
N ASP A 15 -1.74 15.01 -8.50
CA ASP A 15 -1.34 15.84 -9.65
C ASP A 15 -1.55 17.34 -9.39
N LYS A 16 -2.65 17.69 -8.70
CA LYS A 16 -3.11 19.08 -8.52
C LYS A 16 -3.26 19.50 -7.06
N GLY A 17 -2.80 18.69 -6.12
CA GLY A 17 -2.94 18.95 -4.70
C GLY A 17 -2.12 18.02 -3.83
N SER A 18 -2.27 18.19 -2.53
CA SER A 18 -1.68 17.34 -1.50
C SER A 18 -2.59 16.15 -1.17
N LYS A 19 -2.05 15.17 -0.44
CA LYS A 19 -2.85 14.08 0.13
C LYS A 19 -4.02 14.60 0.98
N ALA A 20 -3.80 15.66 1.76
CA ALA A 20 -4.84 16.26 2.60
C ALA A 20 -6.00 16.85 1.79
N ASP A 21 -5.71 17.44 0.63
CA ASP A 21 -6.74 17.97 -0.27
C ASP A 21 -7.64 16.85 -0.81
N ILE A 22 -7.03 15.72 -1.18
CA ILE A 22 -7.75 14.54 -1.66
C ILE A 22 -8.53 13.85 -0.54
N GLN A 23 -7.95 13.74 0.64
CA GLN A 23 -8.63 13.23 1.82
C GLN A 23 -9.91 14.02 2.13
N LYS A 24 -9.82 15.36 2.07
CA LYS A 24 -10.98 16.24 2.25
C LYS A 24 -12.00 16.08 1.12
N LEU A 25 -11.55 16.00 -0.14
CA LEU A 25 -12.42 15.85 -1.30
C LEU A 25 -13.22 14.55 -1.26
N TRP A 26 -12.59 13.45 -0.83
CA TRP A 26 -13.22 12.12 -0.78
C TRP A 26 -13.90 11.81 0.55
N GLY A 27 -13.70 12.67 1.57
CA GLY A 27 -14.22 12.43 2.91
C GLY A 27 -13.56 11.25 3.62
N ILE A 28 -12.27 10.98 3.34
CA ILE A 28 -11.50 9.93 4.00
C ILE A 28 -10.58 10.54 5.07
N ASN A 29 -10.58 9.93 6.26
CA ASN A 29 -9.86 10.50 7.41
C ASN A 29 -8.37 10.13 7.45
N LYS A 30 -7.98 8.99 6.88
CA LYS A 30 -6.60 8.49 6.87
C LYS A 30 -6.21 7.98 5.49
N ARG A 31 -4.94 8.15 5.16
CA ARG A 31 -4.31 7.64 3.93
C ARG A 31 -3.94 6.15 4.00
N TYR A 32 -3.76 5.63 5.20
CA TYR A 32 -3.63 4.21 5.52
C TYR A 32 -4.51 3.86 6.71
N TYR A 33 -5.08 2.68 6.69
CA TYR A 33 -6.02 2.20 7.69
C TYR A 33 -6.27 0.71 7.49
N ASP A 34 -6.85 0.08 8.50
CA ASP A 34 -7.26 -1.31 8.48
C ASP A 34 -8.73 -1.45 8.88
N PHE A 35 -9.33 -2.57 8.50
CA PHE A 35 -10.66 -2.96 8.95
C PHE A 35 -10.84 -4.47 8.86
N ASP A 36 -11.74 -5.00 9.68
CA ASP A 36 -12.06 -6.42 9.70
C ASP A 36 -13.40 -6.63 8.99
N LEU A 37 -13.47 -7.59 8.08
CA LEU A 37 -14.71 -7.93 7.37
C LEU A 37 -14.75 -9.43 7.08
N ASN A 38 -15.82 -10.11 7.49
CA ASN A 38 -16.07 -11.53 7.20
C ASN A 38 -14.91 -12.47 7.58
N GLY A 39 -14.22 -12.20 8.70
CA GLY A 39 -13.09 -13.01 9.18
C GLY A 39 -11.76 -12.74 8.47
N TRP A 40 -11.67 -11.65 7.72
CA TRP A 40 -10.43 -11.20 7.07
C TRP A 40 -10.02 -9.83 7.61
N LYS A 41 -8.71 -9.61 7.68
CA LYS A 41 -8.10 -8.30 7.94
C LYS A 41 -7.79 -7.63 6.61
N PHE A 42 -8.39 -6.48 6.35
CA PHE A 42 -8.10 -5.66 5.19
C PHE A 42 -7.21 -4.50 5.64
N ILE A 43 -6.14 -4.24 4.92
CA ILE A 43 -5.19 -3.17 5.23
C ILE A 43 -4.99 -2.34 3.97
N VAL A 44 -5.09 -1.02 4.07
CA VAL A 44 -4.76 -0.08 3.00
C VAL A 44 -3.48 0.65 3.37
N VAL A 45 -2.52 0.67 2.45
CA VAL A 45 -1.22 1.32 2.61
C VAL A 45 -1.03 2.41 1.54
N ASP A 46 -0.52 3.56 1.97
CA ASP A 46 -0.13 4.67 1.12
C ASP A 46 1.38 4.65 0.84
N MET A 47 1.74 4.30 -0.39
CA MET A 47 3.12 4.25 -0.86
C MET A 47 3.54 5.53 -1.61
N ASN A 48 2.74 6.59 -1.57
CA ASN A 48 2.96 7.79 -2.38
C ASN A 48 3.92 8.78 -1.70
N ASN A 49 5.14 8.34 -1.42
CA ASN A 49 6.23 9.21 -0.97
C ASN A 49 7.47 9.03 -1.83
N ILE A 50 8.23 10.13 -1.97
CA ILE A 50 9.56 10.15 -2.56
C ILE A 50 10.57 9.92 -1.45
N LYS A 51 11.47 8.95 -1.61
CA LYS A 51 12.63 8.78 -0.75
C LYS A 51 13.84 9.48 -1.34
N LYS A 52 14.35 10.49 -0.63
CA LYS A 52 15.52 11.27 -1.04
C LYS A 52 16.32 11.65 0.21
N ASP A 53 17.62 11.35 0.20
CA ASP A 53 18.56 11.74 1.28
C ASP A 53 18.07 11.34 2.70
N GLY A 54 17.47 10.15 2.82
CA GLY A 54 16.91 9.64 4.08
C GLY A 54 15.55 10.23 4.47
N GLN A 55 15.06 11.22 3.73
CA GLN A 55 13.75 11.84 3.95
C GLN A 55 12.67 11.19 3.09
N TYR A 56 11.43 11.27 3.59
CA TYR A 56 10.22 10.81 2.93
C TYR A 56 9.35 12.02 2.62
N ILE A 57 9.35 12.43 1.36
CA ILE A 57 8.62 13.61 0.89
C ILE A 57 7.28 13.15 0.33
N PRO A 58 6.14 13.60 0.88
CA PRO A 58 4.84 13.17 0.39
C PRO A 58 4.60 13.63 -1.04
N TYR A 59 3.91 12.81 -1.82
CA TYR A 59 3.45 13.23 -3.14
C TYR A 59 2.51 14.43 -3.00
N ALA A 60 2.75 15.46 -3.80
CA ALA A 60 1.93 16.66 -3.89
C ALA A 60 2.29 17.41 -5.16
N ASN A 61 1.29 17.99 -5.82
CA ASN A 61 1.45 18.84 -7.01
C ASN A 61 2.40 18.23 -8.05
N ALA A 62 2.18 16.95 -8.37
CA ALA A 62 2.96 16.20 -9.36
C ALA A 62 4.49 16.12 -9.08
N ASN A 63 4.93 16.31 -7.83
CA ASN A 63 6.36 16.23 -7.48
C ASN A 63 7.00 14.84 -7.70
N PHE A 64 6.21 13.80 -8.00
CA PHE A 64 6.65 12.41 -8.17
C PHE A 64 7.22 12.09 -9.56
N TYR A 65 7.31 13.05 -10.48
CA TYR A 65 8.07 12.92 -11.73
C TYR A 65 9.60 12.96 -11.50
N VAL A 66 10.09 11.98 -10.73
CA VAL A 66 11.51 11.82 -10.35
C VAL A 66 12.04 10.45 -10.78
N ASN A 67 13.28 10.10 -10.43
CA ASN A 67 13.80 8.75 -10.71
C ASN A 67 12.88 7.68 -10.08
N GLY A 68 12.59 6.60 -10.82
CA GLY A 68 11.74 5.50 -10.34
C GLY A 68 12.24 4.86 -9.04
N SER A 69 13.56 4.87 -8.79
CA SER A 69 14.15 4.35 -7.56
C SER A 69 13.77 5.16 -6.31
N MET A 70 13.40 6.42 -6.50
CA MET A 70 13.04 7.33 -5.42
C MET A 70 11.54 7.30 -5.13
N ARG A 71 10.73 6.65 -5.97
CA ARG A 71 9.27 6.63 -5.87
C ARG A 71 8.78 5.43 -5.05
N SER A 72 7.51 5.47 -4.69
CA SER A 72 6.79 4.30 -4.18
C SER A 72 7.32 3.83 -2.83
N TRP A 73 7.46 4.75 -1.87
CA TRP A 73 7.90 4.46 -0.51
C TRP A 73 6.81 4.72 0.53
N PRO A 74 6.62 3.82 1.51
CA PRO A 74 5.90 4.13 2.74
C PRO A 74 6.80 4.98 3.64
N ASP A 75 6.23 5.89 4.42
CA ASP A 75 6.97 6.58 5.48
C ASP A 75 7.10 5.71 6.74
N PRO A 76 8.06 6.04 7.64
CA PRO A 76 8.36 5.21 8.81
C PRO A 76 7.18 5.03 9.78
N GLU A 77 6.39 6.07 10.02
CA GLU A 77 5.21 6.01 10.91
C GLU A 77 4.21 4.96 10.42
N GLN A 78 3.94 4.94 9.12
CA GLN A 78 3.05 3.94 8.52
C GLN A 78 3.62 2.52 8.60
N LEU A 79 4.93 2.34 8.50
CA LEU A 79 5.55 1.02 8.65
C LEU A 79 5.43 0.51 10.10
N GLU A 80 5.68 1.37 11.08
CA GLU A 80 5.52 1.03 12.50
C GLU A 80 4.06 0.67 12.82
N TRP A 81 3.11 1.47 12.32
CA TRP A 81 1.68 1.16 12.43
C TRP A 81 1.31 -0.19 11.78
N LEU A 82 1.89 -0.49 10.60
CA LEU A 82 1.62 -1.74 9.90
C LEU A 82 2.13 -2.94 10.71
N ASP A 83 3.33 -2.85 11.28
CA ASP A 83 3.93 -3.89 12.10
C ASP A 83 3.04 -4.19 13.31
N GLU A 84 2.64 -3.14 14.05
CA GLU A 84 1.72 -3.28 15.16
C GLU A 84 0.37 -3.89 14.76
N THR A 85 -0.15 -3.51 13.60
CA THR A 85 -1.44 -4.00 13.09
C THR A 85 -1.37 -5.49 12.76
N LEU A 86 -0.25 -5.93 12.18
CA LEU A 86 0.00 -7.33 11.85
C LEU A 86 0.25 -8.19 13.09
N GLU A 87 0.92 -7.66 14.11
CA GLU A 87 1.15 -8.35 15.38
C GLU A 87 -0.15 -8.57 16.18
N LYS A 88 -1.11 -7.64 16.07
CA LYS A 88 -2.37 -7.69 16.83
C LYS A 88 -3.44 -8.59 16.19
N THR A 89 -3.24 -9.07 14.95
CA THR A 89 -4.25 -9.85 14.21
C THR A 89 -3.86 -11.31 14.04
N ASN A 90 -4.83 -12.20 14.20
CA ASN A 90 -4.72 -13.61 13.82
C ASN A 90 -5.58 -13.95 12.58
N LEU A 91 -6.23 -12.94 11.98
CA LEU A 91 -7.07 -13.12 10.80
C LEU A 91 -6.21 -13.15 9.53
N PRO A 92 -6.55 -13.93 8.50
CA PRO A 92 -5.89 -13.84 7.21
C PRO A 92 -5.96 -12.40 6.67
N VAL A 93 -4.84 -11.90 6.16
CA VAL A 93 -4.63 -10.48 5.85
C VAL A 93 -4.59 -10.26 4.35
N LEU A 94 -5.26 -9.20 3.89
CA LEU A 94 -5.16 -8.70 2.54
C LEU A 94 -4.80 -7.21 2.54
N ILE A 95 -3.65 -6.88 1.95
CA ILE A 95 -3.08 -5.54 1.91
C ILE A 95 -3.31 -4.94 0.53
N TYR A 96 -3.84 -3.72 0.46
CA TYR A 96 -4.04 -2.93 -0.74
C TYR A 96 -3.04 -1.77 -0.79
N THR A 97 -2.43 -1.59 -1.96
CA THR A 97 -1.61 -0.42 -2.29
C THR A 97 -1.76 -0.10 -3.76
N HIS A 98 -1.66 1.18 -4.14
CA HIS A 98 -1.58 1.53 -5.56
C HIS A 98 -0.18 1.25 -6.13
N GLN A 99 0.86 1.69 -5.42
CA GLN A 99 2.23 1.44 -5.85
C GLN A 99 2.67 0.02 -5.47
N PRO A 100 3.65 -0.56 -6.18
CA PRO A 100 4.25 -1.83 -5.78
C PRO A 100 4.81 -1.76 -4.35
N PHE A 101 4.54 -2.79 -3.55
CA PHE A 101 5.05 -2.93 -2.18
C PHE A 101 6.49 -3.50 -2.12
N ALA A 102 7.16 -3.60 -3.26
CA ALA A 102 8.53 -4.10 -3.38
C ALA A 102 9.48 -2.94 -3.74
N PRO A 103 10.75 -2.98 -3.29
CA PRO A 103 11.72 -1.99 -3.71
C PRO A 103 11.83 -1.95 -5.24
N PRO A 104 12.08 -0.79 -5.86
CA PRO A 104 12.10 -0.59 -7.31
C PRO A 104 12.96 -1.59 -8.10
N SER A 105 14.01 -2.16 -7.49
CA SER A 105 14.87 -3.19 -8.10
C SER A 105 14.28 -4.60 -8.11
N ALA A 106 13.25 -4.87 -7.31
CA ALA A 106 12.58 -6.17 -7.20
C ALA A 106 11.34 -6.28 -8.12
N ALA A 107 10.91 -5.18 -8.75
CA ALA A 107 9.81 -5.20 -9.72
C ALA A 107 10.11 -6.01 -11.00
N THR A 108 11.36 -6.46 -11.17
CA THR A 108 11.84 -7.29 -12.29
C THR A 108 12.29 -8.71 -11.93
N SER A 109 12.16 -9.16 -10.68
CA SER A 109 12.61 -10.52 -10.31
C SER A 109 11.59 -11.25 -9.45
N THR A 110 10.96 -12.25 -10.05
CA THR A 110 10.25 -13.34 -9.39
C THR A 110 11.22 -14.09 -8.48
N THR A 111 11.30 -13.71 -7.20
CA THR A 111 12.09 -14.47 -6.22
C THR A 111 11.15 -15.07 -5.19
N THR A 112 10.98 -16.39 -5.32
CA THR A 112 10.32 -17.28 -4.37
C THR A 112 11.12 -17.37 -3.07
N GLY A 113 10.49 -17.10 -1.94
CA GLY A 113 11.08 -17.28 -0.62
C GLY A 113 10.01 -17.66 0.39
N THR A 114 10.05 -18.90 0.88
CA THR A 114 9.16 -19.40 1.93
C THR A 114 9.80 -19.16 3.29
N VAL A 115 9.08 -18.53 4.23
CA VAL A 115 9.39 -18.64 5.67
C VAL A 115 8.10 -18.94 6.43
N ARG A 116 8.14 -20.00 7.23
CA ARG A 116 7.07 -20.48 8.09
C ARG A 116 6.92 -19.57 9.32
N SER A 117 5.69 -19.12 9.58
CA SER A 117 5.12 -19.01 10.92
C SER A 117 3.68 -19.51 10.83
N PRO A 118 3.21 -20.45 11.67
CA PRO A 118 1.87 -20.98 11.56
C PRO A 118 0.89 -20.03 12.27
N ALA A 119 0.31 -19.06 11.57
CA ALA A 119 -0.99 -18.46 11.91
C ALA A 119 -1.49 -17.43 10.89
N LEU A 120 -0.60 -16.69 10.20
CA LEU A 120 -1.02 -15.52 9.42
C LEU A 120 -0.68 -15.68 7.93
N THR A 121 -1.70 -15.88 7.10
CA THR A 121 -1.55 -15.82 5.64
C THR A 121 -1.73 -14.37 5.20
N ILE A 122 -0.68 -13.75 4.65
CA ILE A 122 -0.70 -12.38 4.14
C ILE A 122 -0.70 -12.39 2.60
N PHE A 123 -1.64 -11.68 2.00
CA PHE A 123 -1.68 -11.40 0.58
C PHE A 123 -1.52 -9.90 0.33
N VAL A 124 -0.68 -9.52 -0.63
CA VAL A 124 -0.51 -8.12 -1.07
C VAL A 124 -1.10 -7.97 -2.47
N LEU A 125 -2.05 -7.06 -2.61
CA LEU A 125 -2.69 -6.71 -3.87
C LEU A 125 -2.30 -5.29 -4.28
N THR A 126 -1.54 -5.19 -5.36
CA THR A 126 -1.27 -3.91 -6.01
C THR A 126 -2.41 -3.58 -6.97
N VAL A 127 -3.13 -2.49 -6.72
CA VAL A 127 -4.25 -2.03 -7.54
C VAL A 127 -3.72 -1.10 -8.63
N LEU A 128 -3.34 -1.67 -9.77
CA LEU A 128 -2.96 -0.87 -10.95
C LEU A 128 -4.24 -0.38 -11.67
N LEU A 129 -4.68 0.84 -11.37
CA LEU A 129 -5.73 1.50 -12.15
C LEU A 129 -5.10 2.23 -13.35
N ILE A 130 -5.21 1.63 -14.53
CA ILE A 130 -4.90 2.32 -15.78
C ILE A 130 -6.11 3.24 -16.09
N SER A 131 -5.92 4.53 -15.86
CA SER A 131 -6.77 5.66 -16.26
C SER A 131 -8.30 5.54 -16.03
N GLY A 132 -8.78 6.09 -14.91
CA GLY A 132 -10.04 6.85 -14.83
C GLY A 132 -11.38 6.17 -15.17
N LYS A 133 -11.40 4.89 -15.50
CA LYS A 133 -12.63 4.11 -15.67
C LYS A 133 -12.64 3.01 -14.62
N MET A 134 -13.69 2.97 -13.80
CA MET A 134 -14.02 1.79 -13.00
C MET A 134 -14.09 0.59 -13.95
N ALA A 135 -13.05 -0.23 -13.98
CA ALA A 135 -13.16 -1.60 -14.45
C ALA A 135 -13.81 -2.38 -13.31
N SER A 136 -15.04 -2.83 -13.53
CA SER A 136 -15.64 -3.92 -12.77
C SER A 136 -14.65 -5.09 -12.67
N LEU A 137 -14.69 -5.79 -11.54
CA LEU A 137 -13.95 -7.03 -11.27
C LEU A 137 -13.55 -7.79 -12.55
N GLY A 138 -12.25 -7.77 -12.85
CA GLY A 138 -11.69 -8.47 -13.99
C GLY A 138 -10.19 -8.20 -14.06
N HIS A 139 -9.41 -9.05 -13.41
CA HIS A 139 -7.93 -9.07 -13.46
C HIS A 139 -7.21 -7.84 -12.87
N THR A 140 -7.31 -7.67 -11.55
CA THR A 140 -6.16 -7.11 -10.81
C THR A 140 -5.05 -8.16 -10.85
N ARG A 141 -3.85 -7.81 -11.31
CA ARG A 141 -2.71 -8.74 -11.34
C ARG A 141 -2.31 -9.03 -9.88
N MET A 142 -2.69 -10.19 -9.35
CA MET A 142 -2.22 -10.65 -8.04
C MET A 142 -0.71 -10.83 -8.12
N HIS A 143 0.03 -9.98 -7.42
CA HIS A 143 1.45 -10.19 -7.20
C HIS A 143 1.61 -10.98 -5.90
N PHE A 144 1.85 -12.28 -6.03
CA PHE A 144 2.21 -13.14 -4.89
C PHE A 144 3.64 -12.81 -4.47
N LEU A 145 3.79 -11.92 -3.51
CA LEU A 145 5.08 -11.62 -2.90
C LEU A 145 5.09 -12.16 -1.47
N PRO A 146 5.84 -13.22 -1.17
CA PRO A 146 6.12 -13.59 0.20
C PRO A 146 7.18 -12.62 0.73
N LEU A 147 6.75 -11.46 1.21
CA LEU A 147 7.66 -10.44 1.72
C LEU A 147 7.20 -9.99 3.11
N TRP A 148 7.61 -10.75 4.12
CA TRP A 148 7.85 -10.19 5.44
C TRP A 148 8.87 -11.04 6.20
N LYS A 149 10.01 -10.45 6.56
CA LYS A 149 10.81 -10.92 7.69
C LYS A 149 10.63 -9.85 8.75
N SER A 150 9.99 -10.18 9.87
CA SER A 150 10.07 -9.32 11.05
C SER A 150 11.55 -9.13 11.39
N ARG A 151 11.94 -7.91 11.75
CA ARG A 151 13.24 -7.70 12.38
C ARG A 151 13.24 -8.51 13.67
N ALA A 152 14.01 -9.59 13.71
CA ALA A 152 14.44 -10.15 14.98
C ALA A 152 15.24 -9.05 15.68
N ALA A 153 14.73 -8.54 16.79
CA ALA A 153 15.47 -7.69 17.69
C ALA A 153 16.77 -8.43 18.10
N GLY A 154 17.90 -7.77 17.87
CA GLY A 154 19.23 -8.15 18.34
C GLY A 154 19.93 -6.89 18.82
#